data_AF-A0A228JNB5-F1
#
_entry.id   AF-A0A228JNB5-F1
#
_cell.length_a   1.000
_cell.length_b   1.000
_cell.length_c   1.000
_cell.angle_alpha   90.00
_cell.angle_beta   90.00
_cell.angle_gamma   90.00
#
_symmetry.space_group_name_H-M   'P 1'
#
loop_
_entity.id
_entity.type
_entity.pdbx_description
1 polymer ?
#
loop_
_entity_poly.entity_id
_entity_poly.type
_entity_poly.pdbx_seq_one_letter_code
_entity_poly.pdbx_strand_id
1 'polypeptide(L)'
;MSENFDSRDATHQEDCDEWICVGTTYTNTTPGSTHTIELDMAQICENMSNKAFRRLIARLRDAAIVLIRERIHGLAAWDHEEQRRAQTWFGRSDDMVRRRLDTGLPKLLRVMQELKPENVIRWDEQTQRNITCTVFPDNGITDAAVCKPDSHRRIIAIYPHFCTLPDARLSTNCKLKVLIHECTHYVDTFNSNDEIYGFGTGLKYWAQTHHDVAIDNADSLACYISFFDDRILW
;
A
#
# COMPACT_ATOMS: atom_id res chain seq x y z
N MET A 1 58.01 15.15 -11.49
CA MET A 1 58.00 13.76 -11.03
C MET A 1 56.95 13.68 -9.93
N SER A 2 55.93 12.90 -10.26
CA SER A 2 54.71 12.51 -9.55
C SER A 2 54.81 12.48 -8.02
N GLU A 3 53.98 13.29 -7.35
CA GLU A 3 53.51 13.01 -5.99
C GLU A 3 52.48 11.88 -6.08
N ASN A 4 52.73 10.79 -5.36
CA ASN A 4 51.85 9.64 -5.36
C ASN A 4 50.82 9.76 -4.24
N PHE A 5 49.57 9.73 -4.69
CA PHE A 5 48.32 9.79 -3.97
C PHE A 5 48.13 8.54 -3.09
N ASP A 6 47.83 8.80 -1.82
CA ASP A 6 46.74 8.23 -1.04
C ASP A 6 46.61 6.69 -0.86
N SER A 7 46.68 6.28 0.40
CA SER A 7 46.29 4.95 0.89
C SER A 7 45.78 5.08 2.32
N ARG A 8 44.75 5.91 2.52
CA ARG A 8 43.92 5.85 3.72
C ARG A 8 42.48 6.22 3.39
N ASP A 9 41.77 5.30 2.74
CA ASP A 9 40.32 5.31 2.82
C ASP A 9 39.80 3.90 3.06
N ALA A 10 39.79 3.54 4.34
CA ALA A 10 39.18 2.33 4.86
C ALA A 10 38.55 2.61 6.22
N THR A 11 37.88 3.76 6.38
CA THR A 11 37.17 4.11 7.61
C THR A 11 36.03 5.10 7.36
N HIS A 12 35.07 4.81 6.49
CA HIS A 12 33.80 5.55 6.45
C HIS A 12 32.62 4.68 5.99
N GLN A 13 32.47 3.50 6.60
CA GLN A 13 31.29 2.64 6.38
C GLN A 13 30.35 2.56 7.59
N GLU A 14 30.55 3.41 8.61
CA GLU A 14 29.72 3.40 9.83
C GLU A 14 28.79 4.62 9.98
N ASP A 15 28.89 5.66 9.15
CA ASP A 15 28.07 6.89 9.29
C ASP A 15 26.96 7.07 8.23
N CYS A 16 26.65 6.03 7.43
CA CYS A 16 25.59 6.13 6.41
C CYS A 16 24.16 6.09 6.97
N ASP A 17 23.97 6.08 8.30
CA ASP A 17 22.66 5.90 8.94
C ASP A 17 22.00 7.20 9.43
N GLU A 18 22.74 8.32 9.45
CA GLU A 18 22.29 9.62 9.98
C GLU A 18 21.74 10.58 8.90
N TRP A 19 22.27 10.53 7.68
CA TRP A 19 21.96 11.52 6.64
C TRP A 19 21.10 10.93 5.51
N ILE A 20 20.01 11.60 5.16
CA ILE A 20 19.18 11.28 3.99
C ILE A 20 19.42 12.35 2.92
N CYS A 21 19.72 11.91 1.70
CA CYS A 21 19.80 12.80 0.54
C CYS A 21 18.39 13.28 0.18
N VAL A 22 18.13 14.58 0.38
CA VAL A 22 16.82 15.22 0.15
C VAL A 22 16.67 15.81 -1.26
N GLY A 23 17.76 15.86 -2.05
CA GLY A 23 17.73 16.35 -3.43
C GLY A 23 19.12 16.65 -3.98
N THR A 24 19.21 16.84 -5.29
CA THR A 24 20.40 17.35 -5.97
C THR A 24 20.03 18.67 -6.62
N THR A 25 20.76 19.74 -6.31
CA THR A 25 20.51 21.08 -6.85
C THR A 25 21.62 21.47 -7.83
N TYR A 26 21.25 22.26 -8.84
CA TYR A 26 22.16 22.87 -9.80
C TYR A 26 21.84 24.35 -9.84
N THR A 27 22.87 25.20 -9.78
CA THR A 27 22.72 26.66 -9.92
C THR A 27 23.40 27.13 -11.20
N ASN A 28 22.97 28.26 -11.74
CA ASN A 28 23.66 28.91 -12.87
C ASN A 28 24.67 29.95 -12.34
N THR A 29 25.49 30.53 -13.21
CA THR A 29 26.50 31.54 -12.82
C THR A 29 25.93 32.92 -12.54
N THR A 30 24.60 33.08 -12.49
CA THR A 30 23.95 34.39 -12.27
C THR A 30 24.05 34.75 -10.80
N PRO A 31 24.76 35.83 -10.42
CA PRO A 31 24.86 36.25 -9.04
C PRO A 31 23.46 36.53 -8.47
N GLY A 32 23.14 35.91 -7.33
CA GLY A 32 21.86 36.09 -6.64
C GLY A 32 20.73 35.13 -7.05
N SER A 33 20.97 34.16 -7.94
CA SER A 33 20.00 33.08 -8.18
C SER A 33 20.01 32.09 -7.00
N THR A 34 19.05 32.22 -6.10
CA THR A 34 18.81 31.26 -5.00
C THR A 34 17.56 30.44 -5.28
N HIS A 35 17.64 29.13 -5.05
CA HIS A 35 16.50 28.22 -5.07
C HIS A 35 16.36 27.61 -3.70
N THR A 36 15.33 28.01 -2.96
CA THR A 36 15.02 27.46 -1.63
C THR A 36 14.33 26.13 -1.79
N ILE A 37 14.83 25.10 -1.10
CA ILE A 37 14.18 23.79 -0.99
C ILE A 37 13.53 23.74 0.39
N GLU A 38 12.21 23.72 0.43
CA GLU A 38 11.47 23.48 1.66
C GLU A 38 11.38 21.97 1.91
N LEU A 39 11.77 21.55 3.11
CA LEU A 39 11.72 20.16 3.54
C LEU A 39 10.58 20.00 4.54
N ASP A 40 9.58 19.20 4.18
CA ASP A 40 8.60 18.74 5.15
C ASP A 40 9.21 17.59 5.97
N MET A 41 9.57 17.92 7.22
CA MET A 41 10.14 16.98 8.19
C MET A 41 9.08 16.42 9.13
N ALA A 42 7.79 16.71 8.89
CA ALA A 42 6.70 16.17 9.69
C ALA A 42 6.71 14.64 9.66
N GLN A 43 6.34 14.05 10.79
CA GLN A 43 6.18 12.62 10.88
C GLN A 43 4.93 12.20 10.13
N ILE A 44 5.04 11.13 9.35
CA ILE A 44 3.89 10.54 8.66
C ILE A 44 2.94 9.91 9.68
N CYS A 45 3.50 9.21 10.68
CA CYS A 45 2.79 8.73 11.86
C CYS A 45 3.49 9.28 13.11
N GLU A 46 2.78 10.02 13.95
CA GLU A 46 3.34 10.69 15.14
C GLU A 46 4.00 9.74 16.16
N ASN A 47 3.64 8.45 16.11
CA ASN A 47 4.19 7.42 17.01
C ASN A 47 5.50 6.79 16.49
N MET A 48 6.04 7.18 15.34
CA MET A 48 7.29 6.63 14.81
C MET A 48 8.05 7.59 13.88
N SER A 49 9.35 7.36 13.72
CA SER A 49 10.15 8.12 12.74
C SER A 49 9.75 7.77 11.31
N ASN A 50 9.96 8.71 10.37
CA ASN A 50 9.73 8.46 8.94
C ASN A 50 10.58 7.27 8.43
N LYS A 51 11.82 7.10 8.91
CA LYS A 51 12.66 5.93 8.59
C LYS A 51 12.01 4.62 9.03
N ALA A 52 11.47 4.56 10.25
CA ALA A 52 10.76 3.40 10.76
C ALA A 52 9.47 3.14 9.96
N PHE A 53 8.72 4.20 9.62
CA PHE A 53 7.53 4.11 8.79
C PHE A 53 7.84 3.52 7.41
N ARG A 54 8.86 4.04 6.70
CA ARG A 54 9.24 3.51 5.37
C ARG A 54 9.65 2.04 5.43
N ARG A 55 10.38 1.63 6.47
CA ARG A 55 10.73 0.21 6.73
C ARG A 55 9.49 -0.64 6.98
N LEU A 56 8.53 -0.14 7.76
CA LEU A 56 7.25 -0.81 8.00
C LEU A 56 6.46 -1.00 6.71
N ILE A 57 6.31 0.04 5.88
CA ILE A 57 5.62 -0.06 4.60
C ILE A 57 6.28 -1.09 3.67
N ALA A 58 7.61 -1.10 3.57
CA ALA A 58 8.33 -2.11 2.79
C ALA A 58 8.03 -3.53 3.29
N ARG A 59 8.03 -3.75 4.61
CA ARG A 59 7.71 -5.05 5.22
C ARG A 59 6.27 -5.47 4.96
N LEU A 60 5.31 -4.56 5.10
CA LEU A 60 3.89 -4.83 4.83
C LEU A 60 3.65 -5.17 3.36
N ARG A 61 4.27 -4.43 2.45
CA ARG A 61 4.25 -4.70 1.00
C ARG A 61 4.78 -6.10 0.69
N ASP A 62 5.94 -6.45 1.23
CA ASP A 62 6.57 -7.75 0.97
C ASP A 62 5.71 -8.90 1.51
N ALA A 63 5.06 -8.71 2.66
CA ALA A 63 4.09 -9.66 3.18
C ALA A 63 2.84 -9.77 2.30
N ALA A 64 2.31 -8.65 1.81
CA ALA A 64 1.17 -8.63 0.90
C ALA A 64 1.49 -9.38 -0.42
N ILE A 65 2.70 -9.21 -0.97
CA ILE A 65 3.18 -9.94 -2.16
C ILE A 65 3.10 -11.46 -1.94
N VAL A 66 3.51 -11.95 -0.76
CA VAL A 66 3.43 -13.38 -0.43
C VAL A 66 1.97 -13.86 -0.41
N LEU A 67 1.09 -13.13 0.27
CA LEU A 67 -0.33 -13.50 0.36
C LEU A 67 -1.04 -13.48 -1.00
N ILE A 68 -0.72 -12.50 -1.85
CA ILE A 68 -1.27 -12.44 -3.21
C ILE A 68 -0.79 -13.63 -4.04
N ARG A 69 0.49 -14.02 -3.94
CA ARG A 69 1.02 -15.21 -4.62
C ARG A 69 0.35 -16.50 -4.12
N GLU A 70 0.14 -16.63 -2.81
CA GLU A 70 -0.59 -17.76 -2.24
C GLU A 70 -2.01 -17.87 -2.84
N ARG A 71 -2.70 -16.73 -3.03
CA ARG A 71 -4.02 -16.71 -3.68
C ARG A 71 -3.98 -17.01 -5.17
N ILE A 72 -2.96 -16.56 -5.90
CA ILE A 72 -2.79 -16.93 -7.31
C ILE A 72 -2.58 -18.44 -7.44
N HIS A 73 -1.75 -19.05 -6.59
CA HIS A 73 -1.57 -20.50 -6.57
C HIS A 73 -2.85 -21.25 -6.16
N GLY A 74 -3.55 -20.77 -5.14
CA GLY A 74 -4.84 -21.32 -4.72
C GLY A 74 -5.88 -21.26 -5.84
N LEU A 75 -5.93 -20.16 -6.58
CA LEU A 75 -6.84 -19.96 -7.71
C LEU A 75 -6.53 -20.88 -8.91
N ALA A 76 -5.25 -21.19 -9.14
CA ALA A 76 -4.84 -22.14 -10.16
C ALA A 76 -5.35 -23.56 -9.85
N ALA A 77 -5.25 -23.98 -8.58
CA ALA A 77 -5.81 -25.25 -8.12
C ALA A 77 -7.36 -25.24 -8.08
N TRP A 78 -7.93 -24.12 -7.61
CA TRP A 78 -9.37 -23.90 -7.40
C TRP A 78 -10.05 -25.04 -6.65
N ASP A 79 -9.40 -25.50 -5.60
CA ASP A 79 -9.93 -26.56 -4.75
C ASP A 79 -11.13 -26.07 -3.92
N HIS A 80 -11.73 -27.00 -3.17
CA HIS A 80 -12.87 -26.70 -2.31
C HIS A 80 -12.53 -25.64 -1.25
N GLU A 81 -11.27 -25.52 -0.83
CA GLU A 81 -10.88 -24.54 0.18
C GLU A 81 -10.86 -23.11 -0.37
N GLU A 82 -10.30 -22.93 -1.57
CA GLU A 82 -10.27 -21.65 -2.26
C GLU A 82 -11.67 -21.23 -2.71
N GLN A 83 -12.50 -22.17 -3.20
CA GLN A 83 -13.91 -21.91 -3.49
C GLN A 83 -14.68 -21.46 -2.25
N ARG A 84 -14.47 -22.12 -1.09
CA ARG A 84 -15.09 -21.71 0.19
C ARG A 84 -14.63 -20.31 0.61
N ARG A 85 -13.37 -19.98 0.39
CA ARG A 85 -12.84 -18.63 0.68
C ARG A 85 -13.48 -17.59 -0.24
N ALA A 86 -13.58 -17.86 -1.54
CA ALA A 86 -14.31 -17.00 -2.48
C ALA A 86 -15.79 -16.84 -2.05
N GLN A 87 -16.48 -17.93 -1.73
CA GLN A 87 -17.84 -17.91 -1.20
C GLN A 87 -17.99 -17.05 0.06
N THR A 88 -17.00 -17.10 0.95
CA THR A 88 -17.00 -16.35 2.21
C THR A 88 -16.95 -14.83 1.97
N TRP A 89 -16.11 -14.38 1.05
CA TRP A 89 -15.85 -12.94 0.85
C TRP A 89 -16.62 -12.31 -0.29
N PHE A 90 -17.15 -13.12 -1.21
CA PHE A 90 -17.87 -12.66 -2.39
C PHE A 90 -19.30 -13.21 -2.47
N GLY A 91 -19.72 -14.08 -1.54
CA GLY A 91 -21.05 -14.71 -1.57
C GLY A 91 -21.28 -15.67 -2.73
N ARG A 92 -20.25 -15.94 -3.56
CA ARG A 92 -20.26 -16.86 -4.69
C ARG A 92 -18.85 -17.33 -5.03
N SER A 93 -18.75 -18.46 -5.72
CA SER A 93 -17.47 -19.10 -6.09
C SER A 93 -17.48 -19.69 -7.51
N ASP A 94 -18.26 -19.07 -8.40
CA ASP A 94 -18.38 -19.51 -9.80
C ASP A 94 -17.28 -18.96 -10.72
N ASP A 95 -17.36 -19.34 -11.99
CA ASP A 95 -16.40 -18.97 -13.02
C ASP A 95 -16.27 -17.45 -13.23
N MET A 96 -17.30 -16.66 -12.92
CA MET A 96 -17.23 -15.21 -13.02
C MET A 96 -16.25 -14.67 -11.98
N VAL A 97 -16.41 -15.08 -10.72
CA VAL A 97 -15.47 -14.73 -9.64
C VAL A 97 -14.08 -15.27 -9.96
N ARG A 98 -13.97 -16.52 -10.41
CA ARG A 98 -12.68 -17.12 -10.75
C ARG A 98 -11.94 -16.29 -11.81
N ARG A 99 -12.59 -15.97 -12.95
CA ARG A 99 -12.00 -15.15 -14.02
C ARG A 99 -11.60 -13.74 -13.56
N ARG A 100 -12.43 -13.15 -12.70
CA ARG A 100 -12.18 -11.81 -12.15
C ARG A 100 -10.92 -11.79 -11.30
N LEU A 101 -10.76 -12.78 -10.43
CA LEU A 101 -9.56 -12.97 -9.61
C LEU A 101 -8.34 -13.30 -10.47
N ASP A 102 -8.50 -14.15 -11.49
CA ASP A 102 -7.41 -14.61 -12.37
C ASP A 102 -6.82 -13.46 -13.18
N THR A 103 -7.67 -12.50 -13.55
CA THR A 103 -7.24 -11.27 -14.23
C THR A 103 -6.66 -10.25 -13.26
N GLY A 104 -7.27 -10.06 -12.09
CA GLY A 104 -6.95 -8.98 -11.17
C GLY A 104 -5.74 -9.25 -10.28
N LEU A 105 -5.58 -10.47 -9.75
CA LEU A 105 -4.50 -10.80 -8.81
C LEU A 105 -3.10 -10.64 -9.42
N PRO A 106 -2.80 -11.07 -10.66
CA PRO A 106 -1.48 -10.84 -11.26
C PRO A 106 -1.17 -9.36 -11.46
N LYS A 107 -2.19 -8.54 -11.79
CA LYS A 107 -2.05 -7.09 -11.92
C LYS A 107 -1.76 -6.46 -10.56
N LEU A 108 -2.56 -6.81 -9.54
CA LEU A 108 -2.34 -6.35 -8.16
C LEU A 108 -0.95 -6.76 -7.64
N LEU A 109 -0.50 -7.99 -7.93
CA LEU A 109 0.83 -8.45 -7.57
C LEU A 109 1.91 -7.55 -8.17
N ARG A 110 1.82 -7.24 -9.47
CA ARG A 110 2.76 -6.34 -10.15
C ARG A 110 2.78 -4.96 -9.49
N VAL A 111 1.60 -4.38 -9.22
CA VAL A 111 1.49 -3.09 -8.54
C VAL A 111 2.14 -3.12 -7.17
N MET A 112 1.87 -4.16 -6.37
CA MET A 112 2.45 -4.32 -5.05
C MET A 112 3.98 -4.48 -5.11
N GLN A 113 4.53 -5.13 -6.15
CA GLN A 113 5.97 -5.25 -6.37
C GLN A 113 6.64 -3.93 -6.78
N GLU A 114 5.93 -3.08 -7.50
CA GLU A 114 6.41 -1.77 -7.95
C GLU A 114 6.24 -0.68 -6.86
N LEU A 115 5.36 -0.90 -5.89
CA LEU A 115 5.06 0.05 -4.82
C LEU A 115 6.31 0.29 -3.97
N LYS A 116 6.73 1.55 -3.89
CA LYS A 116 7.83 1.98 -3.04
C LYS A 116 7.29 2.60 -1.76
N PRO A 117 8.04 2.54 -0.65
CA PRO A 117 7.63 3.21 0.58
C PRO A 117 7.30 4.69 0.37
N GLU A 118 8.00 5.39 -0.54
CA GLU A 118 7.82 6.82 -0.87
C GLU A 118 6.49 7.13 -1.56
N ASN A 119 5.78 6.11 -2.05
CA ASN A 119 4.46 6.26 -2.61
C ASN A 119 3.38 6.44 -1.53
N VAL A 120 3.65 6.04 -0.28
CA VAL A 120 2.73 6.18 0.85
C VAL A 120 3.05 7.46 1.60
N ILE A 121 2.19 8.47 1.54
CA ILE A 121 2.47 9.81 2.07
C ILE A 121 1.40 10.25 3.06
N ARG A 122 1.68 11.29 3.84
CA ARG A 122 0.67 11.93 4.68
C ARG A 122 -0.41 12.60 3.81
N TRP A 123 -1.66 12.57 4.25
CA TRP A 123 -2.77 13.08 3.43
C TRP A 123 -2.64 14.57 3.06
N ASP A 124 -2.09 15.41 3.95
CA ASP A 124 -1.92 16.84 3.73
C ASP A 124 -0.80 17.17 2.73
N GLU A 125 0.22 16.30 2.60
CA GLU A 125 1.26 16.39 1.57
C GLU A 125 0.69 16.27 0.14
N GLN A 126 -0.51 15.71 -0.05
CA GLN A 126 -1.12 15.58 -1.37
C GLN A 126 -1.43 16.92 -2.02
N THR A 127 -1.74 17.95 -1.22
CA THR A 127 -2.03 19.30 -1.72
C THR A 127 -0.87 19.88 -2.53
N GLN A 128 0.35 19.39 -2.29
CA GLN A 128 1.57 19.81 -2.97
C GLN A 128 1.90 18.97 -4.21
N ARG A 129 1.16 17.89 -4.49
CA ARG A 129 1.58 16.86 -5.47
C ARG A 129 0.86 16.86 -6.81
N ASN A 130 -0.01 17.81 -7.18
CA ASN A 130 -0.69 17.83 -8.49
C ASN A 130 -1.28 16.45 -8.87
N ILE A 131 -2.08 15.87 -7.97
CA ILE A 131 -2.74 14.58 -8.19
C ILE A 131 -4.00 14.84 -9.03
N THR A 132 -4.37 13.90 -9.90
CA THR A 132 -5.48 14.08 -10.86
C THR A 132 -6.87 14.09 -10.21
N CYS A 133 -6.99 13.85 -8.91
CA CYS A 133 -8.24 13.90 -8.19
C CYS A 133 -8.06 14.34 -6.73
N THR A 134 -9.16 14.77 -6.11
CA THR A 134 -9.19 15.29 -4.74
C THR A 134 -9.45 14.16 -3.75
N VAL A 135 -8.54 13.96 -2.80
CA VAL A 135 -8.83 13.17 -1.59
C VAL A 135 -9.63 14.01 -0.61
N PHE A 136 -10.52 13.38 0.14
CA PHE A 136 -11.40 14.09 1.06
C PHE A 136 -10.62 14.56 2.31
N PRO A 137 -11.05 15.67 2.94
CA PRO A 137 -10.49 16.07 4.23
C PRO A 137 -10.62 14.96 5.27
N ASP A 138 -9.67 14.93 6.22
CA ASP A 138 -9.72 13.99 7.34
C ASP A 138 -11.03 14.15 8.14
N ASN A 139 -11.69 13.02 8.39
CA ASN A 139 -12.91 12.91 9.19
C ASN A 139 -12.68 12.15 10.50
N GLY A 140 -11.44 11.77 10.80
CA GLY A 140 -11.01 11.05 12.01
C GLY A 140 -11.15 9.53 11.95
N ILE A 141 -11.75 8.97 10.89
CA ILE A 141 -11.95 7.51 10.74
C ILE A 141 -11.38 6.94 9.44
N THR A 142 -11.05 7.79 8.46
CA THR A 142 -10.41 7.35 7.21
C THR A 142 -9.02 6.80 7.52
N ASP A 143 -8.67 5.65 6.95
CA ASP A 143 -7.33 5.07 7.07
C ASP A 143 -6.41 5.60 5.97
N ALA A 144 -6.85 5.48 4.73
CA ALA A 144 -6.10 5.86 3.55
C ALA A 144 -7.04 6.29 2.42
N ALA A 145 -6.46 6.87 1.38
CA ALA A 145 -7.14 7.14 0.14
C ALA A 145 -6.14 7.14 -1.02
N VAL A 146 -6.56 6.58 -2.15
CA VAL A 146 -5.85 6.69 -3.43
C VAL A 146 -6.65 7.48 -4.45
N CYS A 147 -5.92 8.06 -5.40
CA CYS A 147 -6.52 8.56 -6.61
C CYS A 147 -6.59 7.45 -7.66
N LYS A 148 -7.77 6.85 -7.84
CA LYS A 148 -8.00 5.72 -8.75
C LYS A 148 -7.45 5.95 -10.18
N PRO A 149 -7.72 7.09 -10.86
CA PRO A 149 -7.13 7.39 -12.17
C PRO A 149 -5.60 7.57 -12.15
N ASP A 150 -5.00 7.92 -11.01
CA ASP A 150 -3.55 8.16 -10.87
C ASP A 150 -2.77 6.85 -10.62
N SER A 151 -3.06 5.83 -11.42
CA SER A 151 -2.43 4.51 -11.29
C SER A 151 -0.94 4.51 -11.68
N HIS A 152 -0.46 5.56 -12.36
CA HIS A 152 0.94 5.66 -12.76
C HIS A 152 1.86 6.12 -11.61
N ARG A 153 1.41 7.04 -10.76
CA ARG A 153 2.20 7.52 -9.61
C ARG A 153 2.01 6.66 -8.38
N ARG A 154 0.88 5.94 -8.31
CA ARG A 154 0.55 4.99 -7.24
C ARG A 154 0.64 5.62 -5.85
N ILE A 155 0.23 6.88 -5.73
CA ILE A 155 0.25 7.57 -4.43
C ILE A 155 -0.88 7.05 -3.56
N ILE A 156 -0.55 6.72 -2.32
CA ILE A 156 -1.48 6.36 -1.24
C ILE A 156 -1.35 7.45 -0.18
N ALA A 157 -2.39 8.25 0.03
CA ALA A 157 -2.47 9.11 1.22
C ALA A 157 -2.88 8.26 2.40
N ILE A 158 -2.19 8.43 3.51
CA ILE A 158 -2.63 7.89 4.79
C ILE A 158 -3.03 9.01 5.75
N TYR A 159 -4.03 8.70 6.56
CA TYR A 159 -4.64 9.58 7.55
C TYR A 159 -4.20 9.16 8.95
N PRO A 160 -4.38 10.01 9.98
CA PRO A 160 -3.94 9.72 11.34
C PRO A 160 -4.46 8.39 11.89
N HIS A 161 -5.70 7.98 11.53
CA HIS A 161 -6.29 6.74 12.02
C HIS A 161 -5.50 5.49 11.59
N PHE A 162 -4.91 5.46 10.39
CA PHE A 162 -4.06 4.36 9.91
C PHE A 162 -2.92 4.05 10.89
N CYS A 163 -2.34 5.09 11.51
CA CYS A 163 -1.24 4.96 12.44
C CYS A 163 -1.62 4.25 13.74
N THR A 164 -2.92 4.15 14.05
CA THR A 164 -3.49 3.46 15.22
C THR A 164 -3.76 1.98 14.97
N LEU A 165 -3.83 1.56 13.70
CA LEU A 165 -4.11 0.18 13.33
C LEU A 165 -2.96 -0.76 13.73
N PRO A 166 -3.23 -2.04 14.05
CA PRO A 166 -2.17 -3.03 14.14
C PRO A 166 -1.49 -3.22 12.77
N ASP A 167 -0.23 -3.62 12.76
CA ASP A 167 0.54 -3.73 11.51
C ASP A 167 0.02 -4.88 10.62
N ALA A 168 -0.06 -6.10 11.17
CA ALA A 168 -0.42 -7.30 10.41
C ALA A 168 -1.22 -8.34 11.24
N ARG A 169 -2.19 -7.87 12.03
CA ARG A 169 -3.17 -8.73 12.71
C ARG A 169 -4.27 -9.11 11.72
N LEU A 170 -4.14 -10.26 11.07
CA LEU A 170 -4.94 -10.63 9.90
C LEU A 170 -6.40 -10.99 10.21
N SER A 171 -6.78 -11.12 11.48
CA SER A 171 -8.16 -11.32 11.92
C SER A 171 -8.95 -10.03 12.10
N THR A 172 -8.29 -8.87 12.13
CA THR A 172 -8.92 -7.54 12.30
C THR A 172 -8.57 -6.62 11.13
N ASN A 173 -9.01 -5.36 11.17
CA ASN A 173 -8.38 -4.33 10.34
C ASN A 173 -6.92 -4.19 10.74
N CYS A 174 -6.06 -3.92 9.76
CA CYS A 174 -4.63 -3.72 9.96
C CYS A 174 -4.03 -2.96 8.79
N LYS A 175 -2.86 -2.35 9.00
CA LYS A 175 -2.14 -1.58 7.98
C LYS A 175 -1.88 -2.38 6.71
N LEU A 176 -1.58 -3.69 6.83
CA LEU A 176 -1.40 -4.59 5.69
C LEU A 176 -2.66 -4.65 4.81
N LYS A 177 -3.84 -4.78 5.42
CA LYS A 177 -5.11 -4.84 4.69
C LYS A 177 -5.42 -3.54 3.99
N VAL A 178 -5.18 -2.41 4.66
CA VAL A 178 -5.34 -1.09 4.06
C VAL A 178 -4.46 -0.97 2.80
N LEU A 179 -3.18 -1.37 2.85
CA LEU A 179 -2.33 -1.31 1.64
C LEU A 179 -2.87 -2.18 0.50
N ILE A 180 -3.40 -3.38 0.79
CA ILE A 180 -4.00 -4.24 -0.23
C ILE A 180 -5.27 -3.60 -0.79
N HIS A 181 -6.15 -3.10 0.09
CA HIS A 181 -7.38 -2.39 -0.24
C HIS A 181 -7.09 -1.25 -1.21
N GLU A 182 -6.22 -0.33 -0.83
CA GLU A 182 -5.88 0.85 -1.64
C GLU A 182 -5.31 0.47 -3.01
N CYS A 183 -4.47 -0.57 -3.06
CA CYS A 183 -3.91 -1.03 -4.33
C CYS A 183 -4.95 -1.70 -5.24
N THR A 184 -6.08 -2.20 -4.72
CA THR A 184 -7.16 -2.79 -5.54
C THR A 184 -7.95 -1.73 -6.31
N HIS A 185 -7.96 -0.48 -5.83
CA HIS A 185 -8.71 0.60 -6.48
C HIS A 185 -8.12 1.01 -7.81
N TYR A 186 -6.81 0.91 -8.01
CA TYR A 186 -6.16 1.39 -9.23
C TYR A 186 -6.81 0.79 -10.49
N VAL A 187 -7.00 1.63 -11.52
CA VAL A 187 -7.70 1.26 -12.75
C VAL A 187 -6.97 0.14 -13.51
N ASP A 188 -5.66 0.00 -13.31
CA ASP A 188 -4.82 -1.04 -13.90
C ASP A 188 -4.80 -2.34 -13.08
N THR A 189 -5.59 -2.44 -11.99
CA THR A 189 -5.72 -3.65 -11.15
C THR A 189 -7.14 -4.24 -11.18
N PHE A 190 -7.84 -4.22 -10.04
CA PHE A 190 -9.24 -4.57 -9.94
C PHE A 190 -10.14 -3.40 -10.29
N ASN A 191 -9.70 -2.14 -10.18
CA ASN A 191 -10.62 -1.00 -10.35
C ASN A 191 -11.81 -1.11 -9.36
N SER A 192 -11.54 -1.57 -8.13
CA SER A 192 -12.56 -1.81 -7.09
C SER A 192 -13.21 -0.52 -6.59
N ASN A 193 -14.34 -0.66 -5.88
CA ASN A 193 -15.10 0.41 -5.24
C ASN A 193 -15.21 0.16 -3.72
N ASP A 194 -15.69 1.16 -3.00
CA ASP A 194 -16.01 1.09 -1.56
C ASP A 194 -17.53 1.03 -1.36
N GLU A 195 -18.14 -0.08 -1.77
CA GLU A 195 -19.57 -0.31 -1.60
C GLU A 195 -19.94 -0.48 -0.12
N ILE A 196 -19.04 -1.10 0.64
CA ILE A 196 -19.14 -1.22 2.09
C ILE A 196 -17.75 -1.23 2.73
N TYR A 197 -17.64 -0.53 3.85
CA TYR A 197 -16.47 -0.56 4.71
C TYR A 197 -16.64 -1.62 5.81
N GLY A 198 -15.60 -2.41 6.02
CA GLY A 198 -15.56 -3.36 7.14
C GLY A 198 -14.61 -4.52 6.91
N PHE A 199 -14.52 -5.37 7.92
CA PHE A 199 -13.66 -6.55 7.91
C PHE A 199 -14.28 -7.65 8.77
N GLY A 200 -13.87 -8.89 8.53
CA GLY A 200 -14.35 -10.02 9.32
C GLY A 200 -15.84 -10.30 9.13
N THR A 201 -16.52 -10.67 10.21
CA THR A 201 -17.86 -11.28 10.18
C THR A 201 -18.93 -10.42 9.50
N GLY A 202 -18.96 -9.10 9.73
CA GLY A 202 -19.94 -8.22 9.10
C GLY A 202 -19.85 -8.24 7.57
N LEU A 203 -18.63 -8.16 7.06
CA LEU A 203 -18.36 -8.22 5.62
C LEU A 203 -18.71 -9.59 5.02
N LYS A 204 -18.41 -10.69 5.74
CA LYS A 204 -18.79 -12.06 5.33
C LYS A 204 -20.30 -12.18 5.11
N TYR A 205 -21.11 -11.64 6.04
CA TYR A 205 -22.58 -11.67 5.94
C TYR A 205 -23.10 -10.79 4.82
N TRP A 206 -22.58 -9.57 4.70
CA TRP A 206 -22.99 -8.64 3.64
C TRP A 206 -22.76 -9.24 2.24
N ALA A 207 -21.61 -9.88 2.03
CA ALA A 207 -21.29 -10.52 0.76
C ALA A 207 -22.30 -11.59 0.33
N GLN A 208 -22.96 -12.29 1.28
CA GLN A 208 -23.95 -13.31 0.95
C GLN A 208 -25.22 -12.72 0.30
N THR A 209 -25.57 -11.47 0.62
CA THR A 209 -26.77 -10.80 0.09
C THR A 209 -26.45 -9.80 -1.03
N HIS A 210 -25.17 -9.45 -1.23
CA HIS A 210 -24.69 -8.48 -2.23
C HIS A 210 -23.58 -9.08 -3.12
N HIS A 211 -23.75 -10.35 -3.49
CA HIS A 211 -22.77 -11.16 -4.22
C HIS A 211 -22.47 -10.65 -5.65
N ASP A 212 -23.33 -9.79 -6.19
CA ASP A 212 -23.16 -9.10 -7.46
C ASP A 212 -22.11 -7.98 -7.40
N VAL A 213 -22.03 -7.28 -6.27
CA VAL A 213 -21.08 -6.16 -6.07
C VAL A 213 -19.89 -6.53 -5.17
N ALA A 214 -20.00 -7.60 -4.38
CA ALA A 214 -18.97 -7.97 -3.41
C ALA A 214 -17.61 -8.30 -4.03
N ILE A 215 -17.57 -8.82 -5.26
CA ILE A 215 -16.32 -9.12 -5.98
C ILE A 215 -15.57 -7.86 -6.43
N ASP A 216 -16.27 -6.73 -6.54
CA ASP A 216 -15.71 -5.43 -6.91
C ASP A 216 -15.49 -4.51 -5.70
N ASN A 217 -15.81 -4.97 -4.48
CA ASN A 217 -15.57 -4.22 -3.24
C ASN A 217 -14.12 -4.39 -2.74
N ALA A 218 -13.43 -3.28 -2.46
CA ALA A 218 -12.02 -3.27 -2.08
C ALA A 218 -11.74 -4.04 -0.78
N ASP A 219 -12.57 -3.85 0.25
CA ASP A 219 -12.45 -4.58 1.52
C ASP A 219 -12.69 -6.08 1.37
N SER A 220 -13.60 -6.49 0.48
CA SER A 220 -13.86 -7.90 0.19
C SER A 220 -12.64 -8.56 -0.48
N LEU A 221 -12.02 -7.87 -1.44
CA LEU A 221 -10.78 -8.32 -2.09
C LEU A 221 -9.62 -8.40 -1.08
N ALA A 222 -9.46 -7.37 -0.24
CA ALA A 222 -8.42 -7.36 0.79
C ALA A 222 -8.59 -8.51 1.79
N CYS A 223 -9.83 -8.78 2.22
CA CYS A 223 -10.12 -9.91 3.12
C CYS A 223 -9.96 -11.27 2.43
N TYR A 224 -10.37 -11.43 1.17
CA TYR A 224 -10.08 -12.64 0.40
C TYR A 224 -8.58 -12.94 0.36
N ILE A 225 -7.75 -11.92 0.17
CA ILE A 225 -6.29 -12.09 0.10
C ILE A 225 -5.70 -12.41 1.47
N SER A 226 -6.10 -11.69 2.51
CA SER A 226 -5.30 -11.56 3.72
C SER A 226 -6.02 -11.89 5.02
N PHE A 227 -7.28 -12.30 5.01
CA PHE A 227 -8.00 -12.65 6.24
C PHE A 227 -7.69 -14.08 6.71
N PHE A 228 -7.26 -14.20 7.97
CA PHE A 228 -7.05 -15.46 8.68
C PHE A 228 -7.47 -15.27 10.14
N ASP A 229 -8.27 -16.20 10.69
CA ASP A 229 -8.89 -16.03 12.01
C ASP A 229 -7.86 -15.94 13.17
N ASP A 230 -6.71 -16.62 13.08
CA ASP A 230 -5.71 -16.67 14.17
C ASP A 230 -4.26 -16.38 13.72
N ARG A 231 -4.07 -15.67 12.59
CA ARG A 231 -2.72 -15.38 12.07
C ARG A 231 -2.28 -13.95 12.38
N ILE A 232 -1.18 -13.83 13.10
CA ILE A 232 -0.38 -12.60 13.21
C ILE A 232 0.96 -12.90 12.54
N LEU A 233 1.38 -12.06 11.60
CA LEU A 233 2.62 -12.32 10.86
C LEU A 233 3.88 -11.97 11.68
N TRP A 234 3.78 -11.01 12.60
CA TRP A 234 4.82 -10.62 13.55
C TRP A 234 4.26 -9.72 14.66
#